data_AF-A0A5M9I506-F1
#
_entry.id   AF-A0A5M9I506-F1
#
_cell.length_a   1.000
_cell.length_b   1.000
_cell.length_c   1.000
_cell.angle_alpha   90.00
_cell.angle_beta   90.00
_cell.angle_gamma   90.00
#
_symmetry.space_group_name_H-M   'P 1'
#
loop_
_entity.id
_entity.type
_entity.pdbx_description
1 polymer ?
#
loop_
_entity_poly.entity_id
_entity_poly.type
_entity_poly.pdbx_seq_one_letter_code
_entity_poly.pdbx_strand_id
1 'polypeptide(L)'
;MKKEHDGKRKVFLRMVMFVCIAVFVHPLSASADVIFEPENNFYERHSDECSYFDRSCLAGADTYLWDAPNLTTEGGKLQKGDSIYISFVYTDNDGLEWGLAETQDKWILMADLYLEYGSPEFMEEHSDEIYEDEPYLLSDGTVFVSWSYPESGVINSSGASVMDDYEITTFYKDPDGRLWGYTAYMYGTRDVWICLSDMSDTNIPQRVEHELIPAQEADASQIAAVKESGQFSVLFLGVPVIIIAGIAGFLIWWFWIRKKRLKRQRGQRML
;
A
#
# COMPACT_ATOMS: atom_id res chain seq x y z
N MET A 1 29.55 -29.59 -56.92
CA MET A 1 28.79 -29.99 -55.72
C MET A 1 29.20 -29.31 -54.41
N LYS A 2 30.47 -28.90 -54.17
CA LYS A 2 30.90 -28.36 -52.86
C LYS A 2 30.42 -26.92 -52.54
N LYS A 3 30.12 -26.11 -53.57
CA LYS A 3 29.70 -24.70 -53.43
C LYS A 3 28.24 -24.52 -53.00
N GLU A 4 27.37 -25.46 -53.36
CA GLU A 4 25.92 -25.38 -53.11
C GLU A 4 25.56 -25.72 -51.66
N HIS A 5 26.31 -26.65 -51.06
CA HIS A 5 26.12 -27.08 -49.67
C HIS A 5 26.56 -26.01 -48.65
N ASP A 6 27.52 -25.16 -49.02
CA ASP A 6 28.02 -24.06 -48.18
C ASP A 6 27.04 -22.87 -48.13
N GLY A 7 26.34 -22.60 -49.24
CA GLY A 7 25.29 -21.59 -49.31
C GLY A 7 24.07 -21.94 -48.46
N LYS A 8 23.60 -23.19 -48.54
CA LYS A 8 22.46 -23.69 -47.75
C LYS A 8 22.76 -23.70 -46.24
N ARG A 9 24.00 -24.02 -45.85
CA ARG A 9 24.46 -23.98 -44.44
C ARG A 9 24.52 -22.54 -43.90
N LYS A 10 24.97 -21.57 -44.70
CA LYS A 10 25.02 -20.15 -44.31
C LYS A 10 23.63 -19.53 -44.15
N VAL A 11 22.67 -19.92 -45.00
CA VAL A 11 21.26 -19.48 -44.90
C VAL A 11 20.59 -20.09 -43.68
N PHE A 12 20.81 -21.39 -43.42
CA PHE A 12 20.29 -22.06 -42.23
C PHE A 12 20.86 -21.45 -40.93
N LEU A 13 22.17 -21.17 -40.88
CA LEU A 13 22.80 -20.53 -39.72
C LEU A 13 22.25 -19.12 -39.45
N ARG A 14 21.97 -18.35 -40.51
CA ARG A 14 21.34 -17.02 -40.40
C ARG A 14 19.90 -17.09 -39.91
N MET A 15 19.12 -18.08 -40.37
CA MET A 15 17.76 -18.30 -39.88
C MET A 15 17.75 -18.68 -38.39
N VAL A 16 18.62 -19.61 -37.98
CA VAL A 16 18.73 -20.02 -36.56
C VAL A 16 19.15 -18.83 -35.69
N MET A 17 20.11 -18.02 -36.15
CA MET A 17 20.52 -16.82 -35.42
C MET A 17 19.38 -15.79 -35.32
N PHE A 18 18.57 -15.62 -36.37
CA PHE A 18 17.42 -14.70 -36.35
C PHE A 18 16.31 -15.18 -35.40
N VAL A 19 16.05 -16.48 -35.35
CA VAL A 19 15.10 -17.10 -34.41
C VAL A 19 15.61 -17.01 -32.97
N CYS A 20 16.91 -17.22 -32.73
CA CYS A 20 17.50 -17.03 -31.41
C CYS A 20 17.39 -15.57 -30.95
N ILE A 21 17.67 -14.59 -31.81
CA ILE A 21 17.52 -13.17 -31.46
C ILE A 21 16.04 -12.84 -31.18
N ALA A 22 15.10 -13.36 -31.96
CA ALA A 22 13.67 -13.12 -31.74
C ALA A 22 13.13 -13.74 -30.43
N VAL A 23 13.71 -14.85 -29.95
CA VAL A 23 13.33 -15.46 -28.66
C VAL A 23 13.98 -14.74 -27.46
N PHE A 24 15.11 -14.07 -27.64
CA PHE A 24 15.80 -13.33 -26.56
C PHE A 24 15.42 -11.84 -26.45
N VAL A 25 14.73 -11.28 -27.44
CA VAL A 25 14.17 -9.91 -27.35
C VAL A 25 12.73 -10.01 -26.86
N HIS A 26 12.57 -10.33 -25.57
CA HIS A 26 11.33 -9.97 -24.89
C HIS A 26 11.42 -8.45 -24.62
N PRO A 27 10.38 -7.66 -24.92
CA PRO A 27 10.35 -6.28 -24.47
C PRO A 27 10.44 -6.32 -22.94
N LEU A 28 11.57 -5.90 -22.40
CA LEU A 28 11.63 -5.50 -20.99
C LEU A 28 10.66 -4.34 -20.89
N SER A 29 9.54 -4.54 -20.19
CA SER A 29 8.66 -3.46 -19.78
C SER A 29 9.52 -2.52 -18.95
N ALA A 30 9.94 -1.41 -19.55
CA ALA A 30 10.57 -0.33 -18.82
C ALA A 30 9.45 0.41 -18.08
N SER A 31 9.27 0.11 -16.80
CA SER A 31 8.57 1.02 -15.89
C SER A 31 9.52 2.19 -15.66
N ALA A 32 9.30 3.27 -16.41
CA ALA A 32 10.13 4.47 -16.36
C ALA A 32 9.43 5.57 -15.56
N ASP A 33 8.81 5.20 -14.45
CA ASP A 33 8.41 6.13 -13.42
C ASP A 33 9.13 5.70 -12.14
N VAL A 34 10.10 6.51 -11.70
CA VAL A 34 10.77 6.30 -10.42
C VAL A 34 9.82 6.80 -9.35
N ILE A 35 8.82 5.98 -9.04
CA ILE A 35 7.96 6.18 -7.89
C ILE A 35 8.81 5.87 -6.66
N PHE A 36 8.65 6.67 -5.62
CA PHE A 36 9.30 6.39 -4.34
C PHE A 36 8.84 5.02 -3.84
N GLU A 37 9.79 4.11 -3.61
CA GLU A 37 9.50 2.78 -3.11
C GLU A 37 9.77 2.71 -1.59
N PRO A 38 8.85 2.15 -0.80
CA PRO A 38 9.00 2.05 0.64
C PRO A 38 10.04 1.02 1.06
N GLU A 39 10.79 1.33 2.12
CA GLU A 39 11.75 0.42 2.75
C GLU A 39 11.03 -0.59 3.67
N ASN A 40 10.36 -1.59 3.10
CA ASN A 40 9.69 -2.66 3.85
C ASN A 40 10.12 -4.06 3.38
N ASN A 41 10.54 -4.92 4.32
CA ASN A 41 11.11 -6.26 4.02
C ASN A 41 10.18 -7.20 3.25
N PHE A 42 8.86 -7.08 3.40
CA PHE A 42 7.91 -7.87 2.61
C PHE A 42 7.77 -7.25 1.23
N TYR A 43 7.54 -5.94 1.17
CA TYR A 43 7.41 -5.18 -0.07
C TYR A 43 8.61 -5.42 -1.01
N GLU A 44 9.84 -5.26 -0.54
CA GLU A 44 11.06 -5.44 -1.36
C GLU A 44 11.14 -6.82 -2.05
N ARG A 45 10.51 -7.85 -1.49
CA ARG A 45 10.49 -9.21 -2.04
C ARG A 45 9.30 -9.49 -2.94
N HIS A 46 8.26 -8.66 -2.86
CA HIS A 46 6.96 -8.85 -3.51
C HIS A 46 6.51 -7.58 -4.27
N SER A 47 7.42 -6.65 -4.58
CA SER A 47 7.08 -5.36 -5.18
C SER A 47 6.44 -5.52 -6.55
N ASP A 48 6.91 -6.48 -7.35
CA ASP A 48 6.32 -6.86 -8.64
C ASP A 48 4.88 -7.41 -8.53
N GLU A 49 4.45 -7.81 -7.33
CA GLU A 49 3.11 -8.31 -7.01
C GLU A 49 2.22 -7.22 -6.38
N CYS A 50 2.78 -6.04 -6.09
CA CYS A 50 2.07 -4.92 -5.47
C CYS A 50 1.52 -3.96 -6.54
N SER A 51 0.36 -3.39 -6.25
CA SER A 51 -0.23 -2.32 -7.04
C SER A 51 -0.12 -0.99 -6.31
N TYR A 52 0.11 0.09 -7.05
CA TYR A 52 0.15 1.44 -6.48
C TYR A 52 -1.27 1.92 -6.15
N PHE A 53 -1.46 2.47 -4.95
CA PHE A 53 -2.76 2.91 -4.44
C PHE A 53 -2.77 4.40 -4.08
N ASP A 54 -1.79 4.89 -3.31
CA ASP A 54 -1.55 6.31 -3.01
C ASP A 54 -2.75 7.10 -2.44
N ARG A 55 -3.37 6.59 -1.37
CA ARG A 55 -4.53 7.26 -0.75
C ARG A 55 -4.58 7.12 0.76
N SER A 56 -5.16 8.13 1.41
CA SER A 56 -5.55 8.05 2.82
C SER A 56 -6.88 7.29 2.98
N CYS A 57 -6.96 6.46 4.02
CA CYS A 57 -8.13 5.69 4.41
C CYS A 57 -8.43 5.92 5.90
N LEU A 58 -9.66 5.61 6.32
CA LEU A 58 -10.08 5.65 7.71
C LEU A 58 -10.08 4.26 8.32
N ALA A 59 -9.48 4.11 9.49
CA ALA A 59 -9.44 2.83 10.21
C ALA A 59 -10.82 2.46 10.78
N GLY A 60 -11.23 1.21 10.55
CA GLY A 60 -12.35 0.58 11.25
C GLY A 60 -12.06 0.30 12.72
N ALA A 61 -13.07 -0.19 13.45
CA ALA A 61 -12.99 -0.40 14.89
C ALA A 61 -12.02 -1.52 15.33
N ASP A 62 -11.70 -2.46 14.44
CA ASP A 62 -10.82 -3.60 14.75
C ASP A 62 -9.70 -3.74 13.72
N THR A 63 -9.04 -2.62 13.43
CA THR A 63 -7.94 -2.51 12.47
C THR A 63 -6.61 -2.84 13.15
N TYR A 64 -5.93 -3.87 12.67
CA TYR A 64 -4.63 -4.32 13.19
C TYR A 64 -3.49 -3.87 12.29
N LEU A 65 -2.32 -3.67 12.90
CA LEU A 65 -1.05 -3.44 12.22
C LEU A 65 -0.28 -4.76 12.14
N TRP A 66 0.14 -5.13 10.93
CA TRP A 66 0.80 -6.40 10.63
C TRP A 66 2.23 -6.17 10.15
N ASP A 67 3.14 -7.10 10.47
CA ASP A 67 4.53 -7.01 10.01
C ASP A 67 4.68 -7.41 8.54
N ALA A 68 3.82 -8.33 8.09
CA ALA A 68 3.65 -8.73 6.71
C ALA A 68 2.21 -9.24 6.52
N PRO A 69 1.72 -9.33 5.27
CA PRO A 69 0.46 -10.01 4.99
C PRO A 69 0.41 -11.39 5.67
N ASN A 70 -0.67 -11.65 6.40
CA ASN A 70 -0.90 -12.87 7.17
C ASN A 70 0.11 -13.15 8.33
N LEU A 71 0.93 -12.18 8.74
CA LEU A 71 1.90 -12.33 9.83
C LEU A 71 1.90 -11.13 10.79
N THR A 72 1.53 -11.39 12.05
CA THR A 72 1.61 -10.41 13.14
C THR A 72 2.56 -10.91 14.22
N THR A 73 3.51 -10.08 14.65
CA THR A 73 4.44 -10.41 15.75
C THR A 73 4.13 -9.57 17.00
N GLU A 74 3.61 -8.34 16.84
CA GLU A 74 3.24 -7.44 17.93
C GLU A 74 1.88 -6.75 17.63
N GLY A 75 0.90 -6.91 18.53
CA GLY A 75 -0.50 -6.52 18.30
C GLY A 75 -0.79 -5.02 18.41
N GLY A 76 -0.23 -4.23 17.49
CA GLY A 76 -0.64 -2.84 17.30
C GLY A 76 -2.05 -2.76 16.70
N LYS A 77 -2.86 -1.80 17.18
CA LYS A 77 -4.16 -1.47 16.60
C LYS A 77 -4.28 0.01 16.34
N LEU A 78 -5.01 0.37 15.29
CA LEU A 78 -5.45 1.73 15.06
C LEU A 78 -6.77 1.98 15.80
N GLN A 79 -7.02 3.23 16.19
CA GLN A 79 -8.31 3.64 16.72
C GLN A 79 -9.29 3.84 15.56
N LYS A 80 -10.58 3.62 15.83
CA LYS A 80 -11.62 3.86 14.84
C LYS A 80 -11.57 5.33 14.39
N GLY A 81 -11.52 5.54 13.07
CA GLY A 81 -11.48 6.86 12.45
C GLY A 81 -10.08 7.46 12.32
N ASP A 82 -9.02 6.76 12.75
CA ASP A 82 -7.66 7.20 12.45
C ASP A 82 -7.44 7.24 10.93
N SER A 83 -6.94 8.36 10.43
CA SER A 83 -6.55 8.50 9.02
C SER A 83 -5.18 7.86 8.81
N ILE A 84 -5.08 6.97 7.83
CA ILE A 84 -3.89 6.19 7.51
C ILE A 84 -3.59 6.29 6.02
N TYR A 85 -2.38 6.71 5.67
CA TYR A 85 -1.93 6.74 4.28
C TYR A 85 -1.46 5.35 3.84
N ILE A 86 -2.01 4.87 2.74
CA ILE A 86 -1.67 3.59 2.11
C ILE A 86 -1.03 3.86 0.75
N SER A 87 0.20 3.40 0.54
CA SER A 87 0.92 3.63 -0.71
C SER A 87 0.75 2.51 -1.72
N PHE A 88 0.91 1.26 -1.28
CA PHE A 88 0.84 0.06 -2.12
C PHE A 88 -0.14 -0.96 -1.53
N VAL A 89 -0.74 -1.75 -2.42
CA VAL A 89 -1.64 -2.84 -2.06
C VAL A 89 -1.11 -4.17 -2.62
N TYR A 90 -1.02 -5.17 -1.76
CA TYR A 90 -0.70 -6.56 -2.09
C TYR A 90 -1.95 -7.43 -1.97
N THR A 91 -2.27 -8.24 -2.98
CA THR A 91 -3.37 -9.20 -2.93
C THR A 91 -2.81 -10.60 -2.65
N ASP A 92 -3.28 -11.25 -1.59
CA ASP A 92 -2.85 -12.60 -1.26
C ASP A 92 -3.59 -13.69 -2.07
N ASN A 93 -3.20 -14.95 -1.86
CA ASN A 93 -3.75 -16.09 -2.59
C ASN A 93 -5.25 -16.34 -2.33
N ASP A 94 -5.78 -15.83 -1.22
CA ASP A 94 -7.20 -15.94 -0.85
C ASP A 94 -8.00 -14.74 -1.37
N GLY A 95 -7.36 -13.81 -2.07
CA GLY A 95 -7.95 -12.62 -2.66
C GLY A 95 -8.09 -11.45 -1.69
N LEU A 96 -7.49 -11.52 -0.49
CA LEU A 96 -7.52 -10.42 0.46
C LEU A 96 -6.44 -9.41 0.15
N GLU A 97 -6.79 -8.14 0.25
CA GLU A 97 -5.90 -7.03 -0.06
C GLU A 97 -5.29 -6.47 1.22
N TRP A 98 -4.00 -6.16 1.13
CA TRP A 98 -3.18 -5.66 2.21
C TRP A 98 -2.55 -4.34 1.81
N GLY A 99 -2.93 -3.26 2.48
CA GLY A 99 -2.37 -1.94 2.28
C GLY A 99 -1.10 -1.74 3.10
N LEU A 100 -0.05 -1.23 2.48
CA LEU A 100 1.18 -0.83 3.15
C LEU A 100 1.04 0.60 3.69
N ALA A 101 0.99 0.72 5.02
CA ALA A 101 1.02 1.97 5.75
C ALA A 101 2.47 2.39 6.00
N GLU A 102 3.03 3.21 5.10
CA GLU A 102 4.46 3.53 5.08
C GLU A 102 4.97 4.17 6.36
N THR A 103 4.19 5.10 6.93
CA THR A 103 4.61 5.82 8.15
C THR A 103 4.77 4.88 9.35
N GLN A 104 4.01 3.80 9.38
CA GLN A 104 4.04 2.80 10.44
C GLN A 104 5.01 1.66 10.12
N ASP A 105 5.44 1.53 8.86
CA ASP A 105 6.13 0.35 8.33
C ASP A 105 5.35 -0.95 8.64
N LYS A 106 4.04 -0.91 8.35
CA LYS A 106 3.10 -2.01 8.64
C LYS A 106 2.12 -2.25 7.51
N TRP A 107 1.68 -3.48 7.41
CA TRP A 107 0.60 -3.90 6.53
C TRP A 107 -0.74 -3.85 7.29
N ILE A 108 -1.81 -3.52 6.58
CA ILE A 108 -3.16 -3.44 7.13
C ILE A 108 -4.09 -4.15 6.15
N LEU A 109 -5.04 -4.92 6.67
CA LEU A 109 -6.06 -5.54 5.83
C LEU A 109 -6.97 -4.44 5.26
N MET A 110 -7.07 -4.33 3.93
CA MET A 110 -7.87 -3.28 3.27
C MET A 110 -9.36 -3.39 3.64
N ALA A 111 -9.86 -4.61 3.91
CA ALA A 111 -11.22 -4.84 4.39
C ALA A 111 -11.51 -4.24 5.79
N ASP A 112 -10.48 -3.89 6.57
CA ASP A 112 -10.64 -3.18 7.84
C ASP A 112 -10.62 -1.64 7.68
N LEU A 113 -10.35 -1.16 6.46
CA LEU A 113 -10.25 0.26 6.14
C LEU A 113 -11.49 0.74 5.37
N TYR A 114 -11.75 2.04 5.46
CA TYR A 114 -12.78 2.71 4.68
C TYR A 114 -12.15 3.81 3.84
N LEU A 115 -12.60 3.95 2.60
CA LEU A 115 -12.22 5.05 1.73
C LEU A 115 -12.81 6.35 2.28
N GLU A 116 -11.97 7.36 2.40
CA GLU A 116 -12.42 8.72 2.65
C GLU A 116 -12.92 9.32 1.33
N TYR A 117 -14.15 9.86 1.34
CA TYR A 117 -14.69 10.57 0.19
C TYR A 117 -13.85 11.83 -0.04
N GLY A 118 -13.23 11.94 -1.22
CA GLY A 118 -12.35 13.05 -1.55
C GLY A 118 -12.60 13.60 -2.95
N SER A 119 -11.61 14.35 -3.45
CA SER A 119 -11.64 14.93 -4.79
C SER A 119 -11.88 13.90 -5.91
N PRO A 120 -11.27 12.70 -5.93
CA PRO A 120 -11.54 11.73 -6.99
C PRO A 120 -13.00 11.30 -7.06
N GLU A 121 -13.62 10.97 -5.92
CA GLU A 121 -15.04 10.60 -5.85
C GLU A 121 -15.94 11.77 -6.26
N PHE A 122 -15.63 12.97 -5.78
CA PHE A 122 -16.36 14.18 -6.14
C PHE A 122 -16.31 14.45 -7.64
N MET A 123 -15.13 14.34 -8.26
CA MET A 123 -14.94 14.54 -9.70
C MET A 123 -15.71 13.51 -10.53
N GLU A 124 -15.79 12.26 -10.07
CA GLU A 124 -16.57 11.22 -10.74
C GLU A 124 -18.07 11.51 -10.63
N GLU A 125 -18.56 11.79 -9.42
CA GLU A 125 -19.97 12.07 -9.12
C GLU A 125 -20.49 13.32 -9.85
N HIS A 126 -19.68 14.38 -9.90
CA HIS A 126 -20.04 15.67 -10.51
C HIS A 126 -19.44 15.87 -11.91
N SER A 127 -19.02 14.80 -12.58
CA SER A 127 -18.33 14.87 -13.88
C SER A 127 -19.11 15.62 -14.97
N ASP A 128 -20.44 15.55 -14.95
CA ASP A 128 -21.33 16.28 -15.88
C ASP A 128 -21.49 17.78 -15.54
N GLU A 129 -21.14 18.19 -14.31
CA GLU A 129 -21.26 19.55 -13.79
C GLU A 129 -19.92 20.31 -13.78
N ILE A 130 -18.82 19.58 -13.90
CA ILE A 130 -17.47 20.13 -14.03
C ILE A 130 -17.22 20.49 -15.49
N TYR A 131 -16.67 21.69 -15.72
CA TYR A 131 -16.48 22.24 -17.06
C TYR A 131 -15.17 23.01 -17.18
N GLU A 132 -14.73 23.19 -18.43
CA GLU A 132 -13.64 24.09 -18.77
C GLU A 132 -14.21 25.40 -19.34
N ASP A 133 -13.58 26.53 -19.00
CA ASP A 133 -13.95 27.86 -19.49
C ASP A 133 -12.69 28.75 -19.60
N GLU A 134 -12.87 30.04 -19.91
CA GLU A 134 -11.80 31.04 -19.95
C GLU A 134 -10.94 30.99 -18.66
N PRO A 135 -9.60 30.95 -18.78
CA PRO A 135 -8.72 30.81 -17.63
C PRO A 135 -8.93 31.89 -16.57
N TYR A 136 -9.03 31.46 -15.32
CA TYR A 136 -9.01 32.35 -14.17
C TYR A 136 -7.56 32.54 -13.72
N LEU A 137 -7.04 33.77 -13.85
CA LEU A 137 -5.68 34.11 -13.45
C LEU A 137 -5.60 34.41 -11.95
N LEU A 138 -4.83 33.60 -11.23
CA LEU A 138 -4.33 33.92 -9.89
C LEU A 138 -2.99 34.64 -10.05
N SER A 139 -2.91 35.89 -9.61
CA SER A 139 -1.65 36.65 -9.68
C SER A 139 -0.64 36.15 -8.64
N ASP A 140 0.65 36.30 -8.91
CA ASP A 140 1.74 36.03 -7.96
C ASP A 140 1.42 36.52 -6.53
N GLY A 141 1.61 35.64 -5.55
CA GLY A 141 1.35 35.91 -4.13
C GLY A 141 -0.12 35.88 -3.72
N THR A 142 -1.05 35.52 -4.61
CA THR A 142 -2.46 35.33 -4.23
C THR A 142 -2.57 34.23 -3.19
N VAL A 143 -3.15 34.55 -2.03
CA VAL A 143 -3.39 33.63 -0.92
C VAL A 143 -4.81 33.09 -1.03
N PHE A 144 -4.98 31.79 -0.80
CA PHE A 144 -6.27 31.11 -0.87
C PHE A 144 -6.38 29.98 0.15
N VAL A 145 -7.62 29.58 0.42
CA VAL A 145 -7.96 28.37 1.15
C VAL A 145 -8.08 27.21 0.17
N SER A 146 -7.31 26.15 0.41
CA SER A 146 -7.36 24.87 -0.30
C SER A 146 -8.30 23.92 0.42
N TRP A 147 -9.31 23.43 -0.28
CA TRP A 147 -10.32 22.51 0.23
C TRP A 147 -10.08 21.09 -0.29
N SER A 148 -10.56 20.09 0.46
CA SER A 148 -10.46 18.68 0.02
C SER A 148 -11.30 18.39 -1.24
N TYR A 149 -12.49 18.96 -1.31
CA TYR A 149 -13.38 19.08 -2.47
C TYR A 149 -14.40 20.21 -2.21
N PRO A 150 -15.16 20.67 -3.23
CA PRO A 150 -16.17 21.70 -3.05
C PRO A 150 -17.18 21.32 -1.98
N GLU A 151 -17.46 22.25 -1.05
CA GLU A 151 -18.45 22.05 0.02
C GLU A 151 -18.19 20.85 0.93
N SER A 152 -16.91 20.48 1.08
CA SER A 152 -16.46 19.38 1.95
C SER A 152 -16.49 19.69 3.43
N GLY A 153 -16.43 20.97 3.83
CA GLY A 153 -16.19 21.34 5.23
C GLY A 153 -14.77 21.05 5.73
N VAL A 154 -13.88 20.51 4.88
CA VAL A 154 -12.53 20.11 5.25
C VAL A 154 -11.51 20.92 4.46
N ILE A 155 -10.70 21.67 5.20
CA ILE A 155 -9.63 22.52 4.67
C ILE A 155 -8.32 21.74 4.68
N ASN A 156 -7.69 21.60 3.51
CA ASN A 156 -6.34 21.04 3.37
C ASN A 156 -5.28 22.07 3.77
N SER A 157 -5.47 23.34 3.41
CA SER A 157 -4.59 24.45 3.82
C SER A 157 -5.35 25.77 3.84
N SER A 158 -5.29 26.50 4.96
CA SER A 158 -5.99 27.79 5.13
C SER A 158 -5.17 29.02 4.72
N GLY A 159 -4.02 28.83 4.08
CA GLY A 159 -3.09 29.91 3.76
C GLY A 159 -2.10 29.51 2.69
N ALA A 160 -2.53 28.70 1.72
CA ALA A 160 -1.74 28.40 0.54
C ALA A 160 -1.61 29.65 -0.32
N SER A 161 -0.54 29.74 -1.11
CA SER A 161 -0.34 30.88 -2.01
C SER A 161 0.30 30.43 -3.31
N VAL A 162 -0.06 31.09 -4.40
CA VAL A 162 0.65 30.91 -5.67
C VAL A 162 2.03 31.59 -5.62
N MET A 163 3.04 30.94 -6.21
CA MET A 163 4.43 31.41 -6.24
C MET A 163 4.77 32.23 -7.50
N ASP A 164 3.87 32.17 -8.47
CA ASP A 164 3.90 32.84 -9.77
C ASP A 164 2.45 32.93 -10.29
N ASP A 165 2.26 33.70 -11.36
CA ASP A 165 0.96 33.79 -12.03
C ASP A 165 0.49 32.38 -12.44
N TYR A 166 -0.70 31.98 -12.00
CA TYR A 166 -1.24 30.63 -12.18
C TYR A 166 -2.63 30.68 -12.79
N GLU A 167 -2.85 29.91 -13.85
CA GLU A 167 -4.13 29.84 -14.54
C GLU A 167 -4.92 28.60 -14.11
N ILE A 168 -6.17 28.80 -13.71
CA ILE A 168 -7.15 27.72 -13.46
C ILE A 168 -8.10 27.65 -14.64
N THR A 169 -8.29 26.45 -15.17
CA THR A 169 -9.15 26.21 -16.35
C THR A 169 -10.30 25.25 -16.09
N THR A 170 -10.30 24.56 -14.94
CA THR A 170 -11.35 23.60 -14.57
C THR A 170 -12.21 24.18 -13.46
N PHE A 171 -13.52 24.15 -13.66
CA PHE A 171 -14.48 24.84 -12.81
C PHE A 171 -15.65 23.95 -12.42
N TYR A 172 -16.21 24.26 -11.26
CA TYR A 172 -17.47 23.72 -10.76
C TYR A 172 -18.28 24.87 -10.14
N LYS A 173 -19.60 24.83 -10.27
CA LYS A 173 -20.48 25.81 -9.63
C LYS A 173 -21.37 25.09 -8.62
N ASP A 174 -21.21 25.45 -7.35
CA ASP A 174 -21.97 24.80 -6.28
C ASP A 174 -23.45 25.24 -6.27
N PRO A 175 -24.33 24.53 -5.54
CA PRO A 175 -25.75 24.87 -5.47
C PRO A 175 -26.05 26.23 -4.80
N ASP A 176 -25.14 26.78 -4.01
CA ASP A 176 -25.23 28.14 -3.46
C ASP A 176 -24.78 29.21 -4.48
N GLY A 177 -24.25 28.77 -5.63
CA GLY A 177 -23.82 29.60 -6.73
C GLY A 177 -22.36 30.04 -6.64
N ARG A 178 -21.56 29.51 -5.71
CA ARG A 178 -20.12 29.79 -5.62
C ARG A 178 -19.38 29.10 -6.76
N LEU A 179 -18.45 29.82 -7.35
CA LEU A 179 -17.51 29.30 -8.34
C LEU A 179 -16.32 28.66 -7.64
N TRP A 180 -16.04 27.41 -8.00
CA TRP A 180 -14.91 26.63 -7.57
C TRP A 180 -13.95 26.41 -8.74
N GLY A 181 -12.65 26.50 -8.45
CA GLY A 181 -11.57 26.19 -9.37
C GLY A 181 -10.83 24.94 -8.93
N TYR A 182 -10.46 24.09 -9.88
CA TYR A 182 -9.70 22.86 -9.65
C TYR A 182 -8.37 22.90 -10.38
N THR A 183 -7.33 22.37 -9.74
CA THR A 183 -6.11 21.93 -10.41
C THR A 183 -5.65 20.59 -9.88
N ALA A 184 -5.30 19.69 -10.79
CA ALA A 184 -4.82 18.36 -10.44
C ALA A 184 -3.48 18.39 -9.70
N TYR A 185 -2.66 19.43 -9.92
CA TYR A 185 -1.36 19.56 -9.27
C TYR A 185 -0.89 21.01 -9.17
N MET A 186 -0.51 21.42 -7.96
CA MET A 186 0.09 22.72 -7.68
C MET A 186 1.16 22.60 -6.57
N TYR A 187 2.41 22.91 -6.92
CA TYR A 187 3.58 22.94 -6.02
C TYR A 187 3.71 21.73 -5.08
N GLY A 188 3.55 20.51 -5.60
CA GLY A 188 3.66 19.28 -4.80
C GLY A 188 2.36 18.85 -4.11
N THR A 189 1.28 19.63 -4.26
CA THR A 189 -0.05 19.28 -3.75
C THR A 189 -0.93 18.82 -4.91
N ARG A 190 -1.55 17.64 -4.77
CA ARG A 190 -2.51 17.13 -5.74
C ARG A 190 -3.93 17.58 -5.38
N ASP A 191 -4.82 17.57 -6.36
CA ASP A 191 -6.26 17.74 -6.17
C ASP A 191 -6.63 19.00 -5.38
N VAL A 192 -6.19 20.15 -5.86
CA VAL A 192 -6.41 21.43 -5.17
C VAL A 192 -7.70 22.07 -5.65
N TRP A 193 -8.62 22.23 -4.70
CA TRP A 193 -9.86 22.97 -4.89
C TRP A 193 -9.83 24.33 -4.20
N ILE A 194 -10.27 25.37 -4.93
CA ILE A 194 -10.27 26.76 -4.45
C ILE A 194 -11.67 27.35 -4.68
N CYS A 195 -12.27 27.93 -3.65
CA CYS A 195 -13.47 28.75 -3.82
C CYS A 195 -13.07 30.10 -4.45
N LEU A 196 -13.24 30.26 -5.77
CA LEU A 196 -12.87 31.49 -6.48
C LEU A 196 -13.82 32.65 -6.18
N SER A 197 -15.04 32.36 -5.71
CA SER A 197 -15.99 33.39 -5.26
C SER A 197 -15.60 34.05 -3.94
N ASP A 198 -14.92 33.32 -3.05
CA ASP A 198 -14.30 33.86 -1.83
C ASP A 198 -13.10 32.97 -1.44
N MET A 199 -11.90 33.40 -1.85
CA MET A 199 -10.67 32.63 -1.64
C MET A 199 -10.23 32.60 -0.18
N SER A 200 -10.81 33.42 0.68
CA SER A 200 -10.41 33.54 2.09
C SER A 200 -11.39 32.88 3.05
N ASP A 201 -12.54 32.41 2.56
CA ASP A 201 -13.55 31.79 3.41
C ASP A 201 -13.03 30.46 3.98
N THR A 202 -13.13 30.32 5.30
CA THR A 202 -12.76 29.11 6.04
C THR A 202 -13.96 28.43 6.68
N ASN A 203 -15.19 28.87 6.36
CA ASN A 203 -16.41 28.51 7.07
C ASN A 203 -17.45 27.84 6.17
N ILE A 204 -17.08 27.39 4.98
CA ILE A 204 -17.95 26.60 4.11
C ILE A 204 -18.16 25.24 4.78
N PRO A 205 -19.39 24.88 5.21
CA PRO A 205 -19.65 23.62 5.89
C PRO A 205 -19.72 22.46 4.90
N GLN A 206 -19.64 21.23 5.43
CA GLN A 206 -19.94 20.05 4.64
C GLN A 206 -21.42 20.05 4.23
N ARG A 207 -21.70 19.94 2.92
CA ARG A 207 -23.09 19.89 2.41
C ARG A 207 -23.71 18.51 2.55
N VAL A 208 -22.98 17.48 2.12
CA VAL A 208 -23.44 16.09 2.07
C VAL A 208 -22.55 15.23 2.95
N GLU A 209 -23.16 14.48 3.87
CA GLU A 209 -22.48 13.44 4.62
C GLU A 209 -22.43 12.18 3.75
N HIS A 210 -21.22 11.70 3.46
CA HIS A 210 -21.01 10.50 2.64
C HIS A 210 -20.87 9.28 3.54
N GLU A 211 -21.50 8.18 3.14
CA GLU A 211 -21.34 6.90 3.83
C GLU A 211 -19.91 6.36 3.63
N LEU A 212 -19.38 5.70 4.66
CA LEU A 212 -18.07 5.07 4.60
C LEU A 212 -18.11 3.84 3.70
N ILE A 213 -17.37 3.88 2.60
CA ILE A 213 -17.22 2.76 1.67
C ILE A 213 -16.02 1.91 2.13
N PRO A 214 -16.17 0.59 2.33
CA PRO A 214 -15.04 -0.28 2.64
C PRO A 214 -13.97 -0.19 1.54
N ALA A 215 -12.69 -0.15 1.91
CA ALA A 215 -11.61 -0.12 0.93
C ALA A 215 -11.46 -1.46 0.19
N GLN A 216 -11.97 -2.55 0.79
CA GLN A 216 -12.19 -3.82 0.11
C GLN A 216 -13.49 -4.47 0.62
N GLU A 217 -14.34 -4.95 -0.28
CA GLU A 217 -15.43 -5.88 0.07
C GLU A 217 -14.87 -7.31 0.22
N ALA A 218 -14.95 -7.87 1.43
CA ALA A 218 -14.51 -9.23 1.72
C ALA A 218 -15.48 -9.95 2.64
N ASP A 219 -15.53 -11.28 2.56
CA ASP A 219 -16.40 -12.08 3.42
C ASP A 219 -15.90 -12.05 4.88
N ALA A 220 -16.83 -11.80 5.81
CA ALA A 220 -16.49 -11.67 7.23
C ALA A 220 -15.80 -12.92 7.81
N SER A 221 -16.09 -14.11 7.28
CA SER A 221 -15.42 -15.34 7.72
C SER A 221 -13.98 -15.44 7.23
N GLN A 222 -13.66 -14.90 6.04
CA GLN A 222 -12.28 -14.80 5.54
C GLN A 222 -11.46 -13.85 6.42
N ILE A 223 -12.01 -12.67 6.72
CA ILE A 223 -11.38 -11.68 7.61
C ILE A 223 -11.09 -12.29 8.99
N ALA A 224 -12.08 -13.00 9.56
CA ALA A 224 -11.93 -13.64 10.87
C ALA A 224 -10.83 -14.73 10.86
N ALA A 225 -10.80 -15.58 9.83
CA ALA A 225 -9.80 -16.64 9.71
C ALA A 225 -8.36 -16.11 9.63
N VAL A 226 -8.14 -15.03 8.89
CA VAL A 226 -6.83 -14.34 8.82
C VAL A 226 -6.44 -13.79 10.19
N LYS A 227 -7.35 -13.08 10.86
CA LYS A 227 -7.08 -12.52 12.20
C LYS A 227 -6.74 -13.60 13.22
N GLU A 228 -7.42 -14.76 13.19
CA GLU A 228 -7.10 -15.89 14.06
C GLU A 228 -5.75 -16.53 13.72
N SER A 229 -5.52 -16.89 12.45
CA SER A 229 -4.30 -17.59 12.01
C SER A 229 -3.02 -16.77 12.24
N GLY A 230 -3.08 -15.46 12.00
CA GLY A 230 -2.01 -14.52 12.29
C GLY A 230 -1.59 -14.54 13.76
N GLN A 231 -2.56 -14.57 14.68
CA GLN A 231 -2.30 -14.65 16.12
C GLN A 231 -1.71 -16.00 16.54
N PHE A 232 -2.09 -17.10 15.88
CA PHE A 232 -1.55 -18.43 16.17
C PHE A 232 -0.09 -18.62 15.73
N SER A 233 0.40 -17.89 14.72
CA SER A 233 1.78 -17.99 14.23
C SER A 233 2.84 -17.69 15.31
N VAL A 234 2.56 -16.75 16.22
CA VAL A 234 3.46 -16.37 17.33
C VAL A 234 3.68 -17.53 18.32
N LEU A 235 2.68 -18.39 18.55
CA LEU A 235 2.79 -19.54 19.46
C LEU A 235 3.77 -20.61 18.94
N PHE A 236 3.95 -20.71 17.62
CA PHE A 236 4.83 -21.72 17.00
C PHE A 236 6.33 -21.39 17.09
N LEU A 237 6.74 -20.16 17.41
CA LEU A 237 8.16 -19.83 17.64
C LEU A 237 8.63 -20.24 19.05
N GLY A 238 7.75 -20.26 20.05
CA GLY A 238 8.10 -20.64 21.43
C GLY A 238 8.23 -22.16 21.65
N VAL A 239 7.39 -22.95 20.98
CA VAL A 239 7.31 -24.41 21.18
C VAL A 239 8.60 -25.15 20.75
N PRO A 240 9.23 -24.86 19.59
CA PRO A 240 10.47 -25.52 19.17
C PRO A 240 11.62 -25.24 20.13
N VAL A 241 11.75 -24.02 20.64
CA VAL A 241 12.82 -23.62 21.58
C VAL A 241 12.68 -24.38 22.89
N ILE A 242 11.46 -24.50 23.42
CA ILE A 242 11.18 -25.27 24.64
C ILE A 242 11.43 -26.76 24.43
N ILE A 243 11.03 -27.31 23.28
CA ILE A 243 11.29 -28.71 22.93
C ILE A 243 12.80 -28.98 22.80
N ILE A 244 13.55 -28.11 22.12
CA ILE A 244 15.00 -28.24 21.96
C ILE A 244 15.70 -28.15 23.33
N ALA A 245 15.32 -27.18 24.18
CA ALA A 245 15.86 -27.04 25.53
C ALA A 245 15.52 -28.26 26.41
N GLY A 246 14.29 -28.79 26.29
CA GLY A 246 13.84 -29.99 26.98
C GLY A 246 14.61 -31.25 26.55
N ILE A 247 14.81 -31.45 25.25
CA ILE A 247 15.60 -32.56 24.69
C ILE A 247 17.07 -32.45 25.14
N ALA A 248 17.66 -31.25 25.06
CA ALA A 248 19.04 -31.02 25.51
C ALA A 248 19.19 -31.31 27.01
N GLY A 249 18.27 -30.82 27.84
CA GLY A 249 18.24 -31.08 29.28
C GLY A 249 18.10 -32.58 29.60
N PHE A 250 17.19 -33.27 28.89
CA PHE A 250 16.99 -34.71 29.04
C PHE A 250 18.24 -35.52 28.65
N LEU A 251 18.90 -35.18 27.54
CA LEU A 251 20.12 -35.84 27.08
C LEU A 251 21.28 -35.66 28.08
N ILE A 252 21.46 -34.45 28.61
CA ILE A 252 22.48 -34.17 29.65
C ILE A 252 22.19 -34.99 30.91
N TRP A 253 20.95 -35.00 31.38
CA TRP A 253 20.52 -35.77 32.54
C TRP A 253 20.72 -37.28 32.35
N TRP A 254 20.31 -37.81 31.19
CA TRP A 254 20.48 -39.21 30.82
C TRP A 254 21.95 -39.61 30.79
N PHE A 255 22.81 -38.79 30.20
CA PHE A 255 24.25 -39.03 30.13
C PHE A 255 24.88 -39.08 31.53
N TRP A 256 24.49 -38.17 32.43
CA TRP A 256 24.94 -38.14 33.81
C TRP A 256 24.49 -39.36 34.63
N ILE A 257 23.24 -39.80 34.47
CA ILE A 257 22.73 -41.01 35.13
C ILE A 257 23.45 -42.25 34.63
N ARG A 258 23.65 -42.37 33.31
CA ARG A 258 24.36 -43.50 32.71
C ARG A 258 25.81 -43.57 33.19
N LYS A 259 26.49 -42.42 33.30
CA LYS A 259 27.85 -42.31 33.86
C LYS A 259 27.91 -42.71 35.34
N LYS A 260 26.92 -42.32 36.15
CA LYS A 260 26.82 -42.76 37.57
C LYS A 260 26.59 -44.26 37.70
N ARG A 261 25.71 -44.84 36.87
CA ARG A 261 25.44 -46.30 36.85
C ARG A 261 26.66 -47.11 36.41
N LEU A 262 27.39 -46.66 35.39
CA LEU A 262 28.63 -47.31 34.93
C LEU A 262 29.77 -47.24 35.96
N LYS A 263 29.92 -46.13 36.70
CA LYS A 263 30.88 -46.05 37.81
C LYS A 263 30.53 -47.00 38.96
N ARG A 264 29.24 -47.16 39.31
CA ARG A 264 28.81 -48.15 40.33
C ARG A 264 29.10 -49.60 39.92
N GLN A 265 28.87 -49.97 38.66
CA GLN A 265 29.17 -51.33 38.18
C GLN A 265 30.67 -51.65 38.10
N ARG A 266 31.54 -50.67 37.81
CA ARG A 266 33.00 -50.88 37.86
C ARG A 266 33.54 -50.96 39.29
N GLY A 267 32.91 -50.30 40.26
CA GLY A 267 33.27 -50.41 41.68
C GLY A 267 32.92 -51.77 42.30
N GLN A 268 31.87 -52.43 41.84
CA GLN A 268 31.45 -53.77 42.33
C GLN A 268 32.23 -54.95 41.72
N ARG A 269 33.08 -54.73 40.71
CA ARG A 269 33.95 -55.78 40.12
C ARG A 269 35.38 -55.79 40.69
N MET A 270 35.68 -54.92 41.66
CA MET A 270 37.00 -54.80 42.31
C MET A 270 36.97 -55.12 43.82
N LEU A 271 35.90 -55.78 44.29
CA LEU A 271 35.80 -56.42 45.60
C LEU A 271 35.49 -57.90 45.37
#